data_AF-A0A1N6Z8R4-F1
#
_entry.id   AF-A0A1N6Z8R4-F1
#
_cell.length_a   1.000
_cell.length_b   1.000
_cell.length_c   1.000
_cell.angle_alpha   90.00
_cell.angle_beta   90.00
_cell.angle_gamma   90.00
#
_symmetry.space_group_name_H-M   'P 1'
#
loop_
_entity.id
_entity.type
_entity.pdbx_description
1 polymer ?
#
loop_
_entity_poly.entity_id
_entity_poly.type
_entity_poly.pdbx_seq_one_letter_code
_entity_poly.pdbx_strand_id
1 'polypeptide(L)'
;MFRSMKQSRRTFLKGATASIATVGGIGALSGTGAAARYSIDSDLTNTEDISGSDLDYAIQQVRSDSPLIGLGSTWVDVGNQEGINAVYMAAHAAWESAWGTSNIAQDKNNIYGWKAYDSCPYSCAESFSTKSECIRTVMPVIRDEYLTPGGDHYYSSYGPTLRGMNQDYATDISWAEGIRDVMNSLADHIDFGDDGGDGGSYSWPVYSRGDNGEAVYSIQFLLEHHGYNLAHDGSYGPETESTVESFQSAQGLTVDGVVGPNTWSNLIVYVTSSSDDPYWPTYAVQHQLNYDEGYNISVDGYYGPETEGAIESFQSSAGLTVDGMAGPNTWQALVDIGN
;
A
#
# COMPACT_ATOMS: atom_id res chain seq x y z
N MET A 1 5.83 34.62 3.42
CA MET A 1 5.35 35.22 2.16
C MET A 1 5.47 34.15 1.08
N PHE A 2 4.65 33.11 1.18
CA PHE A 2 4.61 32.02 0.21
C PHE A 2 3.78 32.49 -0.98
N ARG A 3 4.42 32.63 -2.14
CA ARG A 3 3.71 32.95 -3.38
C ARG A 3 2.97 31.68 -3.80
N SER A 4 1.64 31.77 -3.78
CA SER A 4 0.67 30.90 -4.43
C SER A 4 1.26 29.97 -5.50
N MET A 5 1.01 28.66 -5.35
CA MET A 5 1.33 27.59 -6.32
C MET A 5 0.62 27.77 -7.69
N LYS A 6 -0.17 28.84 -7.89
CA LYS A 6 -0.90 29.17 -9.12
C LYS A 6 -0.04 29.50 -10.34
N GLN A 7 1.23 29.86 -10.19
CA GLN A 7 2.05 30.21 -11.36
C GLN A 7 2.54 28.96 -12.08
N SER A 8 1.58 28.41 -12.84
CA SER A 8 1.75 27.53 -13.97
C SER A 8 2.24 26.13 -13.56
N ARG A 9 1.28 25.21 -13.43
CA ARG A 9 1.44 23.79 -13.73
C ARG A 9 0.66 23.51 -15.02
N ARG A 10 1.18 23.95 -16.17
CA ARG A 10 0.71 23.47 -17.48
C ARG A 10 1.40 22.15 -17.76
N THR A 11 0.74 21.06 -17.38
CA THR A 11 0.88 19.70 -17.95
C THR A 11 2.30 19.34 -18.40
N PHE A 12 3.08 18.68 -17.54
CA PHE A 12 4.38 18.11 -17.89
C PHE A 12 4.32 16.99 -18.96
N LEU A 13 3.14 16.69 -19.49
CA LEU A 13 2.88 15.65 -20.49
C LEU A 13 2.94 16.13 -21.96
N LYS A 14 3.26 17.39 -22.28
CA LYS A 14 3.34 17.82 -23.70
C LYS A 14 4.65 17.50 -24.42
N GLY A 15 5.66 16.94 -23.75
CA GLY A 15 6.99 16.67 -24.33
C GLY A 15 7.22 15.23 -24.81
N ALA A 16 6.43 14.27 -24.34
CA ALA A 16 6.45 12.91 -24.84
C ALA A 16 5.03 12.58 -25.29
N THR A 17 4.82 12.50 -26.59
CA THR A 17 3.79 11.61 -27.13
C THR A 17 4.19 10.19 -26.73
N ALA A 18 3.97 9.83 -25.45
CA ALA A 18 3.40 8.54 -25.19
C ALA A 18 2.07 8.62 -25.90
N SER A 19 2.02 8.02 -27.10
CA SER A 19 0.75 7.54 -27.60
C SER A 19 0.02 7.00 -26.39
N ILE A 20 -1.18 7.50 -26.13
CA ILE A 20 -2.23 6.62 -25.67
C ILE A 20 -2.28 5.56 -26.78
N ALA A 21 -1.38 4.57 -26.68
CA ALA A 21 -1.70 3.25 -27.12
C ALA A 21 -2.95 3.00 -26.31
N THR A 22 -4.08 3.13 -26.98
CA THR A 22 -5.21 2.26 -26.78
C THR A 22 -4.60 0.94 -26.37
N VAL A 23 -4.55 0.66 -25.06
CA VAL A 23 -4.24 -0.68 -24.59
C VAL A 23 -5.33 -1.49 -25.25
N GLY A 24 -4.90 -2.25 -26.26
CA GLY A 24 -5.77 -3.07 -27.05
C GLY A 24 -6.49 -3.99 -26.08
N GLY A 25 -7.81 -3.85 -26.05
CA GLY A 25 -8.67 -4.69 -25.23
C GLY A 25 -8.79 -4.23 -23.78
N ILE A 26 -9.50 -3.13 -23.55
CA ILE A 26 -10.67 -3.24 -22.66
C ILE A 26 -11.64 -4.23 -23.33
N GLY A 27 -11.28 -5.51 -23.32
CA GLY A 27 -12.28 -6.55 -23.27
C GLY A 27 -13.09 -6.22 -22.04
N ALA A 28 -14.39 -6.02 -22.21
CA ALA A 28 -15.31 -5.83 -21.11
C ALA A 28 -14.98 -6.88 -20.05
N LEU A 29 -14.39 -6.45 -18.93
CA LEU A 29 -14.42 -7.21 -17.70
C LEU A 29 -15.88 -7.21 -17.29
N SER A 30 -16.61 -8.19 -17.81
CA SER A 30 -17.86 -8.65 -17.26
C SER A 30 -17.54 -9.27 -15.90
N GLY A 31 -17.46 -8.42 -14.88
CA GLY A 31 -17.26 -8.79 -13.49
C GLY A 31 -17.78 -7.65 -12.63
N THR A 32 -19.06 -7.73 -12.25
CA THR A 32 -19.79 -6.92 -11.26
C THR A 32 -19.71 -5.39 -11.38
N GLY A 33 -20.83 -4.74 -11.73
CA GLY A 33 -20.98 -3.29 -11.69
C GLY A 33 -21.00 -2.70 -10.28
N ALA A 34 -19.85 -2.75 -9.58
CA ALA A 34 -19.62 -2.01 -8.35
C ALA A 34 -19.48 -0.51 -8.67
N ALA A 35 -20.06 0.35 -7.84
CA ALA A 35 -19.88 1.79 -7.96
C ALA A 35 -18.43 2.14 -7.59
N ALA A 36 -17.82 3.10 -8.29
CA ALA A 36 -16.47 3.58 -7.97
C ALA A 36 -16.39 4.07 -6.51
N ARG A 37 -15.38 3.61 -5.76
CA ARG A 37 -15.20 3.93 -4.33
C ARG A 37 -14.97 5.43 -4.10
N TYR A 38 -14.17 6.05 -4.96
CA TYR A 38 -13.78 7.45 -4.84
C TYR A 38 -14.38 8.34 -5.92
N SER A 39 -14.81 9.54 -5.51
CA SER A 39 -15.20 10.63 -6.39
C SER A 39 -14.25 11.82 -6.19
N ILE A 40 -14.33 12.84 -7.07
CA ILE A 40 -13.58 14.09 -6.87
C ILE A 40 -14.05 14.89 -5.63
N ASP A 41 -15.19 14.50 -5.05
CA ASP A 41 -15.80 15.08 -3.86
C ASP A 41 -15.64 14.17 -2.61
N SER A 42 -14.90 13.06 -2.72
CA SER A 42 -14.55 12.24 -1.55
C SER A 42 -13.65 13.02 -0.60
N ASP A 43 -13.93 12.89 0.70
CA ASP A 43 -13.16 13.53 1.77
C ASP A 43 -11.78 12.85 1.89
N LEU A 44 -10.72 13.58 1.53
CA LEU A 44 -9.34 13.07 1.53
C LEU A 44 -8.73 12.98 2.93
N THR A 45 -9.49 13.33 3.97
CA THR A 45 -9.09 13.23 5.37
C THR A 45 -9.64 11.98 6.05
N ASN A 46 -10.52 11.26 5.37
CA ASN A 46 -10.95 9.94 5.81
C ASN A 46 -9.81 8.94 5.55
N THR A 47 -9.19 8.49 6.63
CA THR A 47 -8.21 7.40 6.61
C THR A 47 -8.93 6.07 6.42
N GLU A 48 -8.30 5.18 5.67
CA GLU A 48 -8.77 3.81 5.43
C GLU A 48 -7.98 2.87 6.33
N ASP A 49 -8.60 1.78 6.77
CA ASP A 49 -7.89 0.72 7.49
C ASP A 49 -7.21 -0.20 6.48
N ILE A 50 -6.05 0.24 5.97
CA ILE A 50 -5.25 -0.47 4.98
C ILE A 50 -3.79 -0.53 5.43
N SER A 51 -3.12 -1.62 5.10
CA SER A 51 -1.70 -1.81 5.33
C SER A 51 -0.85 -1.21 4.20
N GLY A 52 0.45 -1.03 4.48
CA GLY A 52 1.40 -0.64 3.44
C GLY A 52 1.47 -1.64 2.30
N SER A 53 1.44 -2.94 2.63
CA SER A 53 1.42 -4.02 1.64
C SER A 53 0.19 -3.95 0.71
N ASP A 54 -0.99 -3.56 1.21
CA ASP A 54 -2.18 -3.40 0.35
C ASP A 54 -1.93 -2.38 -0.76
N LEU A 55 -1.33 -1.24 -0.42
CA LEU A 55 -0.99 -0.21 -1.39
C LEU A 55 0.12 -0.65 -2.35
N ASP A 56 1.16 -1.30 -1.85
CA ASP A 56 2.25 -1.77 -2.71
C ASP A 56 1.77 -2.84 -3.70
N TYR A 57 0.91 -3.74 -3.25
CA TYR A 57 0.26 -4.72 -4.11
C TYR A 57 -0.64 -4.05 -5.16
N ALA A 58 -1.51 -3.12 -4.74
CA ALA A 58 -2.36 -2.40 -5.67
C ALA A 58 -1.57 -1.64 -6.74
N ILE A 59 -0.46 -1.00 -6.35
CA ILE A 59 0.46 -0.36 -7.31
C ILE A 59 1.07 -1.41 -8.24
N GLN A 60 1.49 -2.56 -7.74
CA GLN A 60 2.06 -3.64 -8.55
C GLN A 60 1.05 -4.19 -9.57
N GLN A 61 -0.23 -4.33 -9.20
CA GLN A 61 -1.29 -4.79 -10.09
C GLN A 61 -1.58 -3.78 -11.22
N VAL A 62 -1.64 -2.49 -10.89
CA VAL A 62 -1.87 -1.45 -11.90
C VAL A 62 -0.63 -1.22 -12.76
N ARG A 63 0.56 -1.26 -12.14
CA ARG A 63 1.84 -1.01 -12.81
C ARG A 63 3.01 -1.71 -12.09
N SER A 64 3.28 -2.94 -12.51
CA SER A 64 4.31 -3.80 -11.93
C SER A 64 5.75 -3.30 -12.06
N ASP A 65 6.04 -2.38 -13.00
CA ASP A 65 7.37 -1.76 -13.18
C ASP A 65 7.55 -0.43 -12.42
N SER A 66 6.56 -0.04 -11.60
CA SER A 66 6.52 1.24 -10.91
C SER A 66 7.60 1.35 -9.83
N PRO A 67 8.49 2.36 -9.86
CA PRO A 67 9.41 2.68 -8.77
C PRO A 67 8.74 3.24 -7.50
N LEU A 68 7.40 3.21 -7.45
CA LEU A 68 6.61 3.56 -6.27
C LEU A 68 6.30 2.33 -5.40
N ILE A 69 6.51 1.12 -5.91
CA ILE A 69 6.38 -0.12 -5.12
C ILE A 69 7.42 -0.09 -3.99
N GLY A 70 7.00 -0.46 -2.78
CA GLY A 70 7.79 -0.43 -1.55
C GLY A 70 7.66 0.87 -0.75
N LEU A 71 6.76 1.77 -1.15
CA LEU A 71 6.48 3.02 -0.43
C LEU A 71 5.14 2.98 0.32
N GLY A 72 4.36 1.90 0.19
CA GLY A 72 3.06 1.69 0.81
C GLY A 72 3.03 2.01 2.29
N SER A 73 3.95 1.44 3.08
CA SER A 73 4.03 1.67 4.52
C SER A 73 4.30 3.14 4.86
N THR A 74 5.10 3.84 4.05
CA THR A 74 5.35 5.27 4.26
C THR A 74 4.07 6.10 4.07
N TRP A 75 3.23 5.77 3.08
CA TRP A 75 1.95 6.46 2.91
C TRP A 75 0.97 6.15 4.03
N VAL A 76 0.88 4.90 4.48
CA VAL A 76 0.01 4.53 5.60
C VAL A 76 0.45 5.21 6.89
N ASP A 77 1.74 5.17 7.22
CA ASP A 77 2.29 5.83 8.42
C ASP A 77 1.99 7.33 8.43
N VAL A 78 2.29 8.02 7.32
CA VAL A 78 2.03 9.45 7.19
C VAL A 78 0.53 9.74 7.20
N GLY A 79 -0.28 8.87 6.61
CA GLY A 79 -1.74 9.02 6.58
C GLY A 79 -2.35 8.94 7.97
N ASN A 80 -1.91 7.97 8.76
CA ASN A 80 -2.31 7.80 10.15
C ASN A 80 -1.83 8.95 11.05
N GLN A 81 -0.63 9.46 10.80
CA GLN A 81 -0.08 10.58 11.57
C GLN A 81 -0.79 11.90 11.26
N GLU A 82 -1.03 12.19 9.98
CA GLU A 82 -1.51 13.49 9.51
C GLU A 82 -3.03 13.53 9.28
N GLY A 83 -3.72 12.39 9.29
CA GLY A 83 -5.14 12.28 8.94
C GLY A 83 -5.37 12.53 7.45
N ILE A 84 -4.60 11.86 6.61
CA ILE A 84 -4.71 11.93 5.14
C ILE A 84 -4.96 10.53 4.60
N ASN A 85 -5.87 10.40 3.65
CA ASN A 85 -6.14 9.15 2.95
C ASN A 85 -4.88 8.66 2.20
N ALA A 86 -4.38 7.47 2.56
CA ALA A 86 -3.14 6.93 2.01
C ALA A 86 -3.24 6.58 0.51
N VAL A 87 -4.40 6.10 0.04
CA VAL A 87 -4.68 5.84 -1.38
C VAL A 87 -4.56 7.13 -2.19
N TYR A 88 -5.08 8.25 -1.66
CA TYR A 88 -4.91 9.57 -2.29
C TYR A 88 -3.44 9.97 -2.41
N MET A 89 -2.64 9.81 -1.34
CA MET A 89 -1.24 10.21 -1.36
C MET A 89 -0.41 9.39 -2.37
N ALA A 90 -0.69 8.10 -2.49
CA ALA A 90 -0.10 7.22 -3.49
C ALA A 90 -0.54 7.59 -4.91
N ALA A 91 -1.85 7.81 -5.12
CA ALA A 91 -2.40 8.21 -6.41
C ALA A 91 -1.87 9.57 -6.88
N HIS A 92 -1.71 10.52 -5.96
CA HIS A 92 -1.13 11.83 -6.23
C HIS A 92 0.34 11.69 -6.65
N ALA A 93 1.14 10.86 -5.96
CA ALA A 93 2.51 10.57 -6.38
C ALA A 93 2.56 9.92 -7.76
N ALA A 94 1.72 8.90 -7.99
CA ALA A 94 1.64 8.20 -9.27
C ALA A 94 1.29 9.15 -10.42
N TRP A 95 0.33 10.04 -10.23
CA TRP A 95 -0.04 11.05 -11.21
C TRP A 95 1.11 12.02 -11.50
N GLU A 96 1.70 12.62 -10.46
CA GLU A 96 2.71 13.68 -10.62
C GLU A 96 4.06 13.18 -11.13
N SER A 97 4.37 11.91 -10.93
CA SER A 97 5.68 11.34 -11.28
C SER A 97 5.64 10.32 -12.43
N ALA A 98 4.49 10.17 -13.11
CA ALA A 98 4.28 9.11 -14.09
C ALA A 98 4.59 7.72 -13.49
N TRP A 99 3.93 7.41 -12.37
CA TRP A 99 4.16 6.22 -11.55
C TRP A 99 5.63 6.07 -11.13
N GLY A 100 6.24 7.16 -10.66
CA GLY A 100 7.62 7.18 -10.19
C GLY A 100 8.68 7.26 -11.30
N THR A 101 8.33 7.11 -12.58
CA THR A 101 9.32 6.99 -13.68
C THR A 101 9.88 8.30 -14.22
N SER A 102 9.36 9.46 -13.80
CA SER A 102 9.86 10.76 -14.29
C SER A 102 11.32 11.02 -13.87
N ASN A 103 12.06 11.77 -14.69
CA ASN A 103 13.45 12.14 -14.37
C ASN A 103 13.57 12.86 -13.02
N ILE A 104 12.59 13.69 -12.65
CA ILE A 104 12.59 14.38 -11.34
C ILE A 104 12.39 13.37 -10.20
N ALA A 105 11.49 12.40 -10.37
CA ALA A 105 11.27 11.35 -9.37
C ALA A 105 12.46 10.40 -9.22
N GLN A 106 13.16 10.08 -10.32
CA GLN A 106 14.32 9.20 -10.31
C GLN A 106 15.58 9.91 -9.82
N ASP A 107 15.92 11.08 -10.37
CA ASP A 107 17.18 11.76 -10.07
C ASP A 107 17.14 12.51 -8.72
N LYS A 108 15.95 12.97 -8.31
CA LYS A 108 15.78 13.85 -7.14
C LYS A 108 14.92 13.24 -6.04
N ASN A 109 14.45 12.00 -6.20
CA ASN A 109 13.49 11.36 -5.31
C ASN A 109 12.21 12.19 -5.07
N ASN A 110 11.87 13.09 -5.99
CA ASN A 110 10.77 14.03 -5.83
C ASN A 110 9.55 13.55 -6.61
N ILE A 111 8.70 12.77 -5.94
CA ILE A 111 7.56 12.06 -6.55
C ILE A 111 6.27 12.90 -6.63
N TYR A 112 6.26 14.11 -6.05
CA TYR A 112 5.12 15.04 -6.07
C TYR A 112 5.36 16.30 -6.94
N GLY A 113 6.52 16.37 -7.60
CA GLY A 113 6.93 17.57 -8.33
C GLY A 113 7.07 18.80 -7.40
N TRP A 114 7.48 18.60 -6.15
CA TRP A 114 7.59 19.66 -5.16
C TRP A 114 8.59 20.73 -5.61
N LYS A 115 8.13 21.99 -5.65
CA LYS A 115 8.85 23.16 -6.20
C LYS A 115 9.30 23.04 -7.66
N ALA A 116 8.74 22.11 -8.43
CA ALA A 116 8.96 22.03 -9.88
C ALA A 116 8.11 23.09 -10.60
N TYR A 117 8.64 24.29 -10.77
CA TYR A 117 7.94 25.39 -11.46
C TYR A 117 8.06 25.29 -12.98
N ASP A 118 7.04 25.67 -13.74
CA ASP A 118 7.04 25.62 -15.22
C ASP A 118 8.24 26.31 -15.89
N SER A 119 8.79 27.37 -15.29
CA SER A 119 9.94 28.10 -15.83
C SER A 119 11.27 27.37 -15.68
N CYS A 120 11.36 26.42 -14.75
CA CYS A 120 12.60 25.75 -14.36
C CYS A 120 12.32 24.38 -13.72
N PRO A 121 11.51 23.52 -14.35
CA PRO A 121 10.86 22.40 -13.66
C PRO A 121 11.86 21.44 -13.03
N TYR A 122 12.91 21.07 -13.77
CA TYR A 122 13.96 20.19 -13.25
C TYR A 122 14.90 20.92 -12.29
N SER A 123 15.41 22.11 -12.64
CA SER A 123 16.43 22.80 -11.83
C SER A 123 15.89 23.40 -10.54
N CYS A 124 14.61 23.75 -10.49
CA CYS A 124 13.94 24.29 -9.30
C CYS A 124 13.31 23.22 -8.41
N ALA A 125 13.02 22.03 -8.95
CA ALA A 125 12.50 20.92 -8.16
C ALA A 125 13.41 20.63 -6.97
N GLU A 126 12.80 20.47 -5.80
CA GLU A 126 13.50 20.07 -4.58
C GLU A 126 14.11 18.67 -4.76
N SER A 127 15.26 18.44 -4.13
CA SER A 127 15.90 17.13 -4.07
C SER A 127 15.79 16.55 -2.67
N PHE A 128 15.34 15.30 -2.59
CA PHE A 128 15.21 14.55 -1.34
C PHE A 128 16.22 13.39 -1.31
N SER A 129 16.63 12.98 -0.11
CA SER A 129 17.53 11.84 0.07
C SER A 129 16.86 10.52 -0.32
N THR A 130 15.55 10.38 -0.06
CA THR A 130 14.75 9.21 -0.45
C THR A 130 13.33 9.64 -0.86
N LYS A 131 12.61 8.75 -1.57
CA LYS A 131 11.20 8.99 -1.92
C LYS A 131 10.33 9.05 -0.67
N SER A 132 10.65 8.25 0.35
CA SER A 132 9.97 8.31 1.65
C SER A 132 10.17 9.65 2.36
N GLU A 133 11.35 10.27 2.28
CA GLU A 133 11.56 11.63 2.80
C GLU A 133 10.73 12.66 2.03
N CYS A 134 10.58 12.50 0.72
CA CYS A 134 9.69 13.34 -0.08
C CYS A 134 8.25 13.26 0.43
N ILE A 135 7.71 12.06 0.68
CA ILE A 135 6.37 11.87 1.25
C ILE A 135 6.24 12.56 2.61
N ARG A 136 7.15 12.25 3.55
CA ARG A 136 7.15 12.80 4.91
C ARG A 136 7.33 14.32 4.96
N THR A 137 7.89 14.93 3.92
CA THR A 137 8.06 16.39 3.84
C THR A 137 6.86 17.09 3.19
N VAL A 138 6.32 16.51 2.12
CA VAL A 138 5.30 17.20 1.30
C VAL A 138 3.90 17.03 1.88
N MET A 139 3.55 15.85 2.37
CA MET A 139 2.18 15.54 2.79
C MET A 139 1.69 16.36 4.00
N PRO A 140 2.49 16.65 5.04
CA PRO A 140 2.06 17.56 6.11
C PRO A 140 1.73 18.98 5.61
N VAL A 141 2.46 19.47 4.60
CA VAL A 141 2.16 20.78 3.98
C VAL A 141 0.84 20.72 3.21
N ILE A 142 0.57 19.63 2.49
CA ILE A 142 -0.72 19.42 1.83
C ILE A 142 -1.86 19.36 2.87
N ARG A 143 -1.65 18.65 3.98
CA ARG A 143 -2.62 18.57 5.09
C ARG A 143 -2.99 19.96 5.60
N ASP A 144 -1.99 20.75 5.94
CA ASP A 144 -2.18 22.07 6.54
C ASP A 144 -2.78 23.09 5.57
N GLU A 145 -2.22 23.17 4.35
CA GLU A 145 -2.58 24.23 3.41
C GLU A 145 -3.88 23.94 2.65
N TYR A 146 -4.15 22.67 2.30
CA TYR A 146 -5.23 22.31 1.38
C TYR A 146 -6.39 21.56 2.04
N LEU A 147 -6.13 20.75 3.06
CA LEU A 147 -7.13 19.84 3.64
C LEU A 147 -7.67 20.31 5.00
N THR A 148 -7.02 21.28 5.64
CA THR A 148 -7.44 21.77 6.96
C THR A 148 -8.27 23.05 6.85
N PRO A 149 -9.44 23.15 7.50
CA PRO A 149 -10.20 24.40 7.56
C PRO A 149 -9.36 25.58 8.04
N GLY A 150 -9.22 26.59 7.19
CA GLY A 150 -8.41 27.78 7.47
C GLY A 150 -7.00 27.74 6.86
N GLY A 151 -6.61 26.66 6.19
CA GLY A 151 -5.40 26.60 5.37
C GLY A 151 -5.44 27.60 4.20
N ASP A 152 -4.26 28.05 3.77
CA ASP A 152 -4.10 29.08 2.73
C ASP A 152 -4.77 28.72 1.39
N HIS A 153 -4.93 27.43 1.12
CA HIS A 153 -5.51 26.87 -0.09
C HIS A 153 -6.78 26.03 0.16
N TYR A 154 -7.37 26.14 1.36
CA TYR A 154 -8.60 25.44 1.73
C TYR A 154 -9.85 26.18 1.24
N TYR A 155 -10.67 25.51 0.44
CA TYR A 155 -11.92 26.05 -0.09
C TYR A 155 -13.12 25.45 0.65
N SER A 156 -13.69 26.20 1.61
CA SER A 156 -14.78 25.72 2.47
C SER A 156 -16.05 25.26 1.75
N SER A 157 -16.28 25.72 0.52
CA SER A 157 -17.41 25.27 -0.32
C SER A 157 -17.26 23.83 -0.84
N TYR A 158 -16.03 23.33 -0.87
CA TYR A 158 -15.70 22.00 -1.40
C TYR A 158 -15.12 21.07 -0.34
N GLY A 159 -14.66 21.61 0.79
CA GLY A 159 -14.02 20.82 1.84
C GLY A 159 -12.66 20.26 1.40
N PRO A 160 -12.14 19.27 2.14
CA PRO A 160 -10.85 18.65 1.86
C PRO A 160 -10.94 17.60 0.75
N THR A 161 -11.40 18.02 -0.43
CA THR A 161 -11.67 17.14 -1.57
C THR A 161 -10.70 17.43 -2.71
N LEU A 162 -10.55 16.50 -3.67
CA LEU A 162 -9.78 16.77 -4.89
C LEU A 162 -10.31 18.01 -5.63
N ARG A 163 -11.64 18.21 -5.64
CA ARG A 163 -12.25 19.43 -6.18
C ARG A 163 -11.80 20.70 -5.45
N GLY A 164 -11.75 20.65 -4.11
CA GLY A 164 -11.26 21.75 -3.28
C GLY A 164 -9.79 22.05 -3.56
N MET A 165 -8.96 21.01 -3.61
CA MET A 165 -7.54 21.15 -3.93
C MET A 165 -7.30 21.76 -5.31
N ASN A 166 -8.04 21.32 -6.32
CA ASN A 166 -7.85 21.74 -7.70
C ASN A 166 -8.17 23.23 -7.96
N GLN A 167 -8.71 23.95 -6.98
CA GLN A 167 -8.88 25.40 -7.11
C GLN A 167 -7.53 26.14 -7.18
N ASP A 168 -6.54 25.63 -6.43
CA ASP A 168 -5.25 26.28 -6.24
C ASP A 168 -4.05 25.39 -6.57
N TYR A 169 -4.23 24.07 -6.63
CA TYR A 169 -3.13 23.13 -6.87
C TYR A 169 -2.75 23.03 -8.35
N ALA A 170 -3.75 22.97 -9.25
CA ALA A 170 -3.53 22.90 -10.69
C ALA A 170 -4.53 23.77 -11.44
N THR A 171 -4.12 24.28 -12.61
CA THR A 171 -5.03 25.03 -13.50
C THR A 171 -5.90 24.11 -14.37
N ASP A 172 -5.60 22.81 -14.38
CA ASP A 172 -6.23 21.82 -15.22
C ASP A 172 -7.33 21.08 -14.45
N ILE A 173 -8.58 21.19 -14.90
CA ILE A 173 -9.69 20.50 -14.24
C ILE A 173 -9.53 18.98 -14.26
N SER A 174 -8.84 18.43 -15.28
CA SER A 174 -8.57 17.01 -15.41
C SER A 174 -7.58 16.47 -14.38
N TRP A 175 -6.87 17.34 -13.65
CA TRP A 175 -5.99 16.92 -12.56
C TRP A 175 -6.76 16.16 -11.46
N ALA A 176 -7.88 16.71 -11.00
CA ALA A 176 -8.71 16.06 -9.98
C ALA A 176 -9.32 14.75 -10.48
N GLU A 177 -9.78 14.72 -11.73
CA GLU A 177 -10.34 13.52 -12.34
C GLU A 177 -9.28 12.43 -12.53
N GLY A 178 -8.07 12.82 -12.96
CA GLY A 178 -6.94 11.92 -13.12
C GLY A 178 -6.48 11.29 -11.82
N ILE A 179 -6.35 12.07 -10.73
CA ILE A 179 -6.03 11.49 -9.42
C ILE A 179 -7.15 10.58 -8.93
N ARG A 180 -8.42 10.97 -9.08
CA ARG A 180 -9.56 10.10 -8.74
C ARG A 180 -9.49 8.77 -9.49
N ASP A 181 -9.17 8.79 -10.78
CA ASP A 181 -9.11 7.58 -11.59
C ASP A 181 -7.96 6.67 -11.14
N VAL A 182 -6.80 7.24 -10.81
CA VAL A 182 -5.71 6.47 -10.20
C VAL A 182 -6.12 5.91 -8.83
N MET A 183 -6.78 6.70 -7.97
CA MET A 183 -7.27 6.21 -6.67
C MET A 183 -8.19 5.01 -6.83
N ASN A 184 -9.14 5.05 -7.77
CA ASN A 184 -10.04 3.92 -8.01
C ASN A 184 -9.30 2.72 -8.61
N SER A 185 -8.33 2.93 -9.51
CA SER A 185 -7.52 1.82 -10.03
C SER A 185 -6.71 1.10 -8.95
N LEU A 186 -6.28 1.81 -7.91
CA LEU A 186 -5.66 1.21 -6.74
C LEU A 186 -6.71 0.52 -5.86
N ALA A 187 -7.84 1.18 -5.61
CA ALA A 187 -8.92 0.67 -4.77
C ALA A 187 -9.50 -0.66 -5.27
N ASP A 188 -9.55 -0.87 -6.60
CA ASP A 188 -10.02 -2.13 -7.20
C ASP A 188 -9.15 -3.35 -6.82
N HIS A 189 -7.97 -3.11 -6.23
CA HIS A 189 -7.02 -4.14 -5.78
C HIS A 189 -6.74 -4.10 -4.27
N ILE A 190 -7.49 -3.30 -3.51
CA ILE A 190 -7.34 -3.17 -2.05
C ILE A 190 -8.60 -3.75 -1.40
N ASP A 191 -8.41 -4.67 -0.47
CA ASP A 191 -9.48 -5.10 0.42
C ASP A 191 -9.63 -4.08 1.56
N PHE A 192 -10.76 -3.37 1.59
CA PHE A 192 -11.04 -2.35 2.59
C PHE A 192 -11.83 -2.88 3.80
N GLY A 193 -12.16 -4.18 3.84
CA GLY A 193 -12.87 -4.81 4.97
C GLY A 193 -14.28 -4.29 5.27
N ASP A 194 -14.91 -3.52 4.36
CA ASP A 194 -16.21 -2.84 4.58
C ASP A 194 -17.41 -3.61 3.99
N ASP A 195 -17.35 -4.93 4.01
CA ASP A 195 -18.38 -5.83 3.47
C ASP A 195 -19.60 -5.94 4.41
N GLY A 196 -20.00 -4.87 5.10
CA GLY A 196 -21.26 -4.79 5.85
C GLY A 196 -21.52 -5.89 6.90
N GLY A 197 -20.50 -6.64 7.30
CA GLY A 197 -20.53 -7.64 8.35
C GLY A 197 -19.82 -7.10 9.59
N ASP A 198 -20.51 -7.11 10.72
CA ASP A 198 -20.06 -6.81 12.08
C ASP A 198 -18.53 -6.61 12.22
N GLY A 199 -18.11 -5.34 12.24
CA GLY A 199 -16.73 -4.89 12.40
C GLY A 199 -16.13 -5.30 13.74
N GLY A 200 -15.75 -6.57 13.84
CA GLY A 200 -14.66 -7.00 14.70
C GLY A 200 -13.38 -6.48 14.08
N SER A 201 -12.85 -5.39 14.62
CA SER A 201 -11.46 -5.02 14.40
C SER A 201 -10.59 -6.17 14.91
N TYR A 202 -10.22 -7.11 14.04
CA TYR A 202 -9.23 -8.11 14.38
C TYR A 202 -7.93 -7.31 14.62
N SER A 203 -7.52 -7.20 15.87
CA SER A 203 -6.22 -6.65 16.20
C SER A 203 -5.22 -7.72 15.85
N TRP A 204 -4.18 -7.38 15.08
CA TRP A 204 -3.09 -8.33 14.82
C TRP A 204 -2.61 -8.99 16.12
N PRO A 205 -2.48 -10.33 16.16
CA PRO A 205 -1.94 -11.02 17.32
C PRO A 205 -0.50 -10.57 17.58
N VAL A 206 -0.12 -10.59 18.86
CA VAL A 206 1.20 -10.16 19.33
C VAL A 206 2.04 -11.39 19.65
N TYR A 207 3.21 -11.50 19.01
CA TYR A 207 4.17 -12.58 19.28
C TYR A 207 5.50 -12.03 19.79
N SER A 208 6.08 -12.73 20.77
CA SER A 208 7.30 -12.34 21.47
C SER A 208 8.06 -13.57 21.99
N ARG A 209 9.23 -13.33 22.58
CA ARG A 209 10.07 -14.40 23.12
C ARG A 209 9.31 -15.34 24.06
N GLY A 210 9.37 -16.63 23.74
CA GLY A 210 8.72 -17.69 24.51
C GLY A 210 7.45 -18.22 23.86
N ASP A 211 6.90 -17.52 22.87
CA ASP A 211 5.78 -18.03 22.08
C ASP A 211 6.24 -19.16 21.15
N ASN A 212 5.31 -20.03 20.78
CA ASN A 212 5.59 -21.18 19.93
C ASN A 212 4.33 -21.63 19.18
N GLY A 213 4.50 -22.16 17.98
CA GLY A 213 3.42 -22.68 17.14
C GLY A 213 3.50 -22.19 15.70
N GLU A 214 2.40 -22.33 14.99
CA GLU A 214 2.35 -22.12 13.54
C GLU A 214 2.52 -20.68 13.11
N ALA A 215 1.93 -19.75 13.84
CA ALA A 215 2.17 -18.33 13.58
C ALA A 215 3.67 -17.98 13.73
N VAL A 216 4.42 -18.68 14.59
CA VAL A 216 5.87 -18.51 14.70
C VAL A 216 6.59 -19.08 13.48
N TYR A 217 6.17 -20.24 12.95
CA TYR A 217 6.69 -20.71 11.66
C TYR A 217 6.46 -19.67 10.56
N SER A 218 5.25 -19.10 10.48
CA SER A 218 4.92 -18.04 9.52
C SER A 218 5.82 -16.82 9.67
N ILE A 219 6.04 -16.33 10.90
CA ILE A 219 7.01 -15.25 11.17
C ILE A 219 8.39 -15.64 10.64
N GLN A 220 8.85 -16.85 10.92
CA GLN A 220 10.19 -17.28 10.56
C GLN A 220 10.37 -17.38 9.04
N PHE A 221 9.42 -17.98 8.32
CA PHE A 221 9.43 -18.03 6.86
C PHE A 221 9.34 -16.64 6.21
N LEU A 222 8.52 -15.73 6.75
CA LEU A 222 8.43 -14.37 6.25
C LEU A 222 9.74 -13.60 6.50
N LEU A 223 10.41 -13.77 7.64
CA LEU A 223 11.73 -13.19 7.87
C LEU A 223 12.76 -13.74 6.86
N GLU A 224 12.70 -15.03 6.52
CA GLU A 224 13.54 -15.63 5.47
C GLU A 224 13.27 -15.04 4.09
N HIS A 225 12.01 -14.73 3.78
CA HIS A 225 11.66 -13.97 2.57
C HIS A 225 12.33 -12.60 2.53
N HIS A 226 12.41 -11.91 3.67
CA HIS A 226 13.09 -10.61 3.80
C HIS A 226 14.62 -10.74 3.91
N GLY A 227 15.18 -11.93 3.70
CA GLY A 227 16.62 -12.17 3.56
C GLY A 227 17.36 -12.45 4.87
N TYR A 228 16.64 -12.71 5.96
CA TYR A 228 17.22 -13.17 7.22
C TYR A 228 17.33 -14.69 7.20
N ASN A 229 18.45 -15.29 7.62
CA ASN A 229 18.59 -16.74 7.65
C ASN A 229 18.34 -17.27 9.06
N LEU A 230 17.33 -18.09 9.24
CA LEU A 230 16.96 -18.64 10.54
C LEU A 230 16.42 -20.07 10.46
N ALA A 231 16.46 -20.77 11.59
CA ALA A 231 15.79 -22.05 11.72
C ALA A 231 14.26 -21.86 11.73
N HIS A 232 13.55 -22.65 10.93
CA HIS A 232 12.11 -22.80 10.99
C HIS A 232 11.80 -23.92 12.00
N ASP A 233 11.61 -23.57 13.27
CA ASP A 233 11.36 -24.51 14.37
C ASP A 233 10.06 -24.21 15.14
N GLY A 234 9.34 -23.16 14.72
CA GLY A 234 8.10 -22.73 15.36
C GLY A 234 8.30 -22.24 16.79
N SER A 235 9.52 -21.93 17.22
CA SER A 235 9.84 -21.44 18.56
C SER A 235 10.35 -20.00 18.48
N TYR A 236 9.69 -19.09 19.19
CA TYR A 236 10.10 -17.70 19.26
C TYR A 236 11.24 -17.57 20.28
N GLY A 237 12.41 -18.06 19.88
CA GLY A 237 13.62 -18.07 20.69
C GLY A 237 14.42 -16.77 20.61
N PRO A 238 15.59 -16.73 21.27
CA PRO A 238 16.48 -15.58 21.23
C PRO A 238 16.94 -15.17 19.81
N GLU A 239 17.05 -16.14 18.90
CA GLU A 239 17.44 -15.91 17.51
C GLU A 239 16.32 -15.25 16.70
N THR A 240 15.07 -15.70 16.87
CA THR A 240 13.90 -15.09 16.23
C THR A 240 13.72 -13.64 16.72
N GLU A 241 13.79 -13.40 18.03
CA GLU A 241 13.66 -12.04 18.59
C GLU A 241 14.73 -11.09 18.04
N SER A 242 16.00 -11.50 18.04
CA SER A 242 17.09 -10.66 17.50
C SER A 242 16.95 -10.40 16.00
N THR A 243 16.37 -11.36 15.26
CA THR A 243 16.07 -11.19 13.83
C THR A 243 14.92 -10.21 13.62
N VAL A 244 13.87 -10.28 14.45
CA VAL A 244 12.76 -9.32 14.42
C VAL A 244 13.24 -7.92 14.76
N GLU A 245 14.10 -7.73 15.76
CA GLU A 245 14.73 -6.43 16.05
C GLU A 245 15.50 -5.88 14.83
N SER A 246 16.23 -6.75 14.13
CA SER A 246 16.98 -6.38 12.92
C SER A 246 16.04 -5.97 11.79
N PHE A 247 14.97 -6.73 11.58
CA PHE A 247 13.92 -6.42 10.63
C PHE A 247 13.26 -5.07 10.94
N GLN A 248 12.81 -4.87 12.19
CA GLN A 248 12.21 -3.62 12.65
C GLN A 248 13.16 -2.43 12.42
N SER A 249 14.45 -2.58 12.74
CA SER A 249 15.44 -1.54 12.48
C SER A 249 15.60 -1.24 10.99
N ALA A 250 15.56 -2.25 10.13
CA ALA A 250 15.64 -2.08 8.67
C ALA A 250 14.40 -1.39 8.09
N GLN A 251 13.23 -1.66 8.67
CA GLN A 251 11.96 -1.03 8.28
C GLN A 251 11.72 0.35 8.95
N GLY A 252 12.60 0.79 9.86
CA GLY A 252 12.44 2.06 10.58
C GLY A 252 11.34 2.04 11.64
N LEU A 253 11.00 0.85 12.16
CA LEU A 253 10.00 0.64 13.21
C LEU A 253 10.62 0.80 14.61
N THR A 254 9.77 0.76 15.64
CA THR A 254 10.24 0.61 17.02
C THR A 254 10.93 -0.75 17.15
N VAL A 255 12.17 -0.75 17.64
CA VAL A 255 12.98 -1.97 17.82
C VAL A 255 12.72 -2.52 19.22
N ASP A 256 11.74 -3.39 19.35
CA ASP A 256 11.32 -4.01 20.61
C ASP A 256 11.33 -5.55 20.58
N GLY A 257 11.65 -6.15 19.43
CA GLY A 257 11.69 -7.61 19.28
C GLY A 257 10.32 -8.27 19.35
N VAL A 258 9.24 -7.49 19.21
CA VAL A 258 7.86 -7.97 19.26
C VAL A 258 7.20 -7.87 17.89
N VAL A 259 6.57 -8.96 17.45
CA VAL A 259 5.75 -8.94 16.24
C VAL A 259 4.33 -8.52 16.62
N GLY A 260 4.10 -7.21 16.64
CA GLY A 260 2.77 -6.61 16.78
C GLY A 260 2.26 -6.01 15.45
N PRO A 261 1.14 -5.26 15.46
CA PRO A 261 0.49 -4.75 14.24
C PRO A 261 1.44 -4.08 13.23
N ASN A 262 2.28 -3.16 13.70
CA ASN A 262 3.23 -2.45 12.82
C ASN A 262 4.29 -3.38 12.22
N THR A 263 4.73 -4.39 12.98
CA THR A 263 5.69 -5.38 12.48
C THR A 263 5.01 -6.27 11.45
N TRP A 264 3.81 -6.77 11.73
CA TRP A 264 3.03 -7.59 10.79
C TRP A 264 2.78 -6.90 9.47
N SER A 265 2.30 -5.65 9.47
CA SER A 265 2.02 -4.90 8.24
C SER A 265 3.23 -4.65 7.34
N ASN A 266 4.46 -4.81 7.85
CA ASN A 266 5.68 -4.74 7.05
C ASN A 266 6.24 -6.13 6.74
N LEU A 267 5.95 -7.13 7.57
CA LEU A 267 6.47 -8.49 7.47
C LEU A 267 5.72 -9.31 6.42
N ILE A 268 4.40 -9.19 6.38
CA ILE A 268 3.57 -9.93 5.42
C ILE A 268 3.77 -9.43 4.00
N VAL A 269 3.46 -10.32 3.05
CA VAL A 269 3.46 -10.04 1.62
C VAL A 269 2.31 -10.80 0.99
N TYR A 270 1.87 -10.36 -0.18
CA TYR A 270 0.84 -11.08 -0.90
C TYR A 270 1.36 -12.40 -1.43
N VAL A 271 0.58 -13.46 -1.22
CA VAL A 271 0.80 -14.77 -1.84
C VAL A 271 -0.30 -14.97 -2.87
N THR A 272 0.09 -15.06 -4.13
CA THR A 272 -0.82 -15.13 -5.28
C THR A 272 -0.30 -16.12 -6.32
N SER A 273 -1.09 -16.39 -7.36
CA SER A 273 -0.70 -17.23 -8.50
C SER A 273 0.46 -16.67 -9.33
N SER A 274 0.87 -15.42 -9.09
CA SER A 274 2.04 -14.80 -9.73
C SER A 274 3.28 -14.74 -8.82
N SER A 275 3.20 -15.24 -7.59
CA SER A 275 4.35 -15.33 -6.70
C SER A 275 5.47 -16.18 -7.35
N ASP A 276 6.72 -15.88 -7.01
CA ASP A 276 7.84 -16.73 -7.42
C ASP A 276 7.65 -18.15 -6.85
N ASP A 277 8.30 -19.15 -7.43
CA ASP A 277 8.14 -20.55 -7.02
C ASP A 277 9.52 -21.26 -7.01
N PRO A 278 9.97 -21.85 -5.88
CA PRO A 278 9.32 -21.88 -4.57
C PRO A 278 9.49 -20.56 -3.78
N TYR A 279 8.54 -20.25 -2.90
CA TYR A 279 8.46 -18.98 -2.17
C TYR A 279 8.16 -19.17 -0.69
N TRP A 280 8.99 -18.57 0.19
CA TRP A 280 8.86 -18.71 1.64
C TRP A 280 7.49 -18.29 2.20
N PRO A 281 6.88 -17.20 1.73
CA PRO A 281 5.52 -16.85 2.12
C PRO A 281 4.48 -17.90 1.69
N THR A 282 4.68 -18.59 0.55
CA THR A 282 3.83 -19.72 0.16
C THR A 282 4.00 -20.90 1.12
N TYR A 283 5.23 -21.21 1.57
CA TYR A 283 5.44 -22.21 2.62
C TYR A 283 4.65 -21.86 3.89
N ALA A 284 4.70 -20.60 4.33
CA ALA A 284 3.98 -20.14 5.50
C ALA A 284 2.46 -20.32 5.36
N VAL A 285 1.85 -19.87 4.24
CA VAL A 285 0.41 -20.05 3.99
C VAL A 285 0.03 -21.53 3.98
N GLN A 286 0.78 -22.36 3.25
CA GLN A 286 0.50 -23.80 3.16
C GLN A 286 0.59 -24.50 4.52
N HIS A 287 1.58 -24.12 5.34
CA HIS A 287 1.79 -24.70 6.65
C HIS A 287 0.67 -24.29 7.63
N GLN A 288 0.29 -23.00 7.63
CA GLN A 288 -0.79 -22.47 8.46
C GLN A 288 -2.16 -23.10 8.09
N LEU A 289 -2.51 -23.13 6.80
CA LEU A 289 -3.74 -23.74 6.29
C LEU A 289 -3.84 -25.24 6.64
N ASN A 290 -2.72 -25.96 6.64
CA ASN A 290 -2.72 -27.37 7.00
C ASN A 290 -2.93 -27.63 8.48
N TYR A 291 -2.34 -26.80 9.34
CA TYR A 291 -2.41 -27.02 10.77
C TYR A 291 -3.73 -26.52 11.37
N ASP A 292 -4.14 -25.29 11.05
CA ASP A 292 -5.31 -24.66 11.67
C ASP A 292 -6.63 -25.16 11.06
N GLU A 293 -6.64 -25.41 9.74
CA GLU A 293 -7.88 -25.72 9.00
C GLU A 293 -7.93 -27.17 8.48
N GLY A 294 -6.79 -27.89 8.52
CA GLY A 294 -6.75 -29.31 8.15
C GLY A 294 -6.94 -29.58 6.65
N TYR A 295 -6.56 -28.65 5.78
CA TYR A 295 -6.72 -28.81 4.32
C TYR A 295 -5.88 -29.96 3.71
N ASN A 296 -4.81 -30.39 4.39
CA ASN A 296 -3.90 -31.47 3.97
C ASN A 296 -3.30 -31.29 2.55
N ILE A 297 -2.95 -30.06 2.19
CA ILE A 297 -2.26 -29.71 0.94
C ILE A 297 -0.75 -29.96 1.03
N SER A 298 -0.06 -30.03 -0.11
CA SER A 298 1.41 -30.09 -0.14
C SER A 298 2.02 -28.83 0.48
N VAL A 299 3.09 -28.99 1.28
CA VAL A 299 3.90 -27.88 1.80
C VAL A 299 5.23 -27.87 1.03
N ASP A 300 5.20 -27.28 -0.15
CA ASP A 300 6.30 -27.27 -1.11
C ASP A 300 6.73 -25.86 -1.54
N GLY A 301 6.02 -24.84 -1.08
CA GLY A 301 6.27 -23.44 -1.41
C GLY A 301 5.85 -23.05 -2.83
N TYR A 302 5.11 -23.91 -3.53
CA TYR A 302 4.59 -23.62 -4.88
C TYR A 302 3.12 -23.17 -4.81
N TYR A 303 2.79 -22.04 -5.43
CA TYR A 303 1.41 -21.60 -5.52
C TYR A 303 0.65 -22.40 -6.60
N GLY A 304 0.21 -23.59 -6.24
CA GLY A 304 -0.58 -24.46 -7.12
C GLY A 304 -2.09 -24.35 -6.92
N PRO A 305 -2.91 -25.01 -7.77
CA PRO A 305 -4.36 -25.02 -7.65
C PRO A 305 -4.89 -25.54 -6.31
N GLU A 306 -4.14 -26.43 -5.63
CA GLU A 306 -4.49 -26.90 -4.28
C GLU A 306 -4.31 -25.80 -3.23
N THR A 307 -3.26 -24.98 -3.36
CA THR A 307 -3.04 -23.83 -2.45
C THR A 307 -4.09 -22.75 -2.69
N GLU A 308 -4.34 -22.39 -3.95
CA GLU A 308 -5.39 -21.42 -4.31
C GLU A 308 -6.76 -21.86 -3.78
N GLY A 309 -7.18 -23.09 -4.05
CA GLY A 309 -8.48 -23.61 -3.57
C GLY A 309 -8.58 -23.70 -2.04
N ALA A 310 -7.46 -23.93 -1.35
CA ALA A 310 -7.41 -23.91 0.11
C ALA A 310 -7.55 -22.48 0.67
N ILE A 311 -6.89 -21.49 0.05
CA ILE A 311 -7.04 -20.08 0.42
C ILE A 311 -8.49 -19.63 0.19
N GLU A 312 -9.08 -19.90 -0.98
CA GLU A 312 -10.48 -19.56 -1.27
C GLU A 312 -11.46 -20.19 -0.26
N SER A 313 -11.21 -21.44 0.11
CA SER A 313 -12.02 -22.16 1.10
C SER A 313 -11.92 -21.53 2.47
N PHE A 314 -10.71 -21.13 2.88
CA PHE A 314 -10.45 -20.47 4.15
C PHE A 314 -11.07 -19.08 4.19
N GLN A 315 -10.89 -18.28 3.14
CA GLN A 315 -11.53 -16.97 3.04
C GLN A 315 -13.05 -17.08 3.15
N SER A 316 -13.64 -18.08 2.48
CA SER A 316 -15.08 -18.34 2.59
C SER A 316 -15.52 -18.75 4.00
N SER A 317 -14.70 -19.50 4.75
CA SER A 317 -15.05 -19.92 6.13
C SER A 317 -14.85 -18.77 7.14
N ALA A 318 -13.85 -17.93 6.91
CA ALA A 318 -13.51 -16.76 7.72
C ALA A 318 -14.38 -15.52 7.41
N GLY A 319 -15.19 -15.58 6.35
CA GLY A 319 -16.05 -14.45 5.94
C GLY A 319 -15.28 -13.31 5.28
N LEU A 320 -14.16 -13.61 4.64
CA LEU A 320 -13.32 -12.68 3.89
C LEU A 320 -13.72 -12.65 2.42
N THR A 321 -13.20 -11.66 1.69
CA THR A 321 -13.25 -11.64 0.22
C THR A 321 -12.60 -12.92 -0.32
N VAL A 322 -13.35 -13.68 -1.13
CA VAL A 322 -12.85 -14.92 -1.76
C VAL A 322 -12.19 -14.55 -3.09
N ASP A 323 -10.94 -14.13 -3.02
CA ASP A 323 -10.09 -13.78 -4.17
C ASP A 323 -8.97 -14.81 -4.41
N GLY A 324 -8.88 -15.82 -3.54
CA GLY A 324 -7.87 -16.87 -3.60
C GLY A 324 -6.50 -16.44 -3.12
N MET A 325 -6.30 -15.19 -2.71
CA MET A 325 -5.00 -14.61 -2.38
C MET A 325 -4.77 -14.52 -0.87
N ALA A 326 -3.55 -14.78 -0.42
CA ALA A 326 -3.18 -14.45 0.96
C ALA A 326 -2.72 -12.98 1.05
N GLY A 327 -3.68 -12.06 1.14
CA GLY A 327 -3.47 -10.64 1.46
C GLY A 327 -3.56 -10.36 2.96
N PRO A 328 -3.49 -9.10 3.42
CA PRO A 328 -3.44 -8.74 4.83
C PRO A 328 -4.58 -9.29 5.68
N ASN A 329 -5.82 -9.25 5.20
CA ASN A 329 -6.95 -9.83 5.93
C ASN A 329 -6.87 -11.36 6.02
N THR A 330 -6.48 -12.03 4.93
CA THR A 330 -6.23 -13.48 4.93
C THR A 330 -5.11 -13.83 5.89
N TRP A 331 -3.98 -13.11 5.85
CA TRP A 331 -2.86 -13.31 6.76
C TRP A 331 -3.24 -13.10 8.20
N GLN A 332 -3.95 -12.01 8.50
CA GLN A 332 -4.40 -11.70 9.84
C GLN A 332 -5.28 -12.82 10.38
N ALA A 333 -6.29 -13.25 9.62
CA ALA A 333 -7.14 -14.35 10.01
C ALA A 333 -6.34 -15.66 10.18
N LEU A 334 -5.40 -15.95 9.28
CA LEU A 334 -4.54 -17.13 9.34
C LEU A 334 -3.68 -17.17 10.63
N VAL A 335 -3.08 -16.04 11.02
CA VAL A 335 -2.18 -16.01 12.19
C VAL A 335 -2.91 -15.81 13.51
N ASP A 336 -4.16 -15.33 13.50
CA ASP A 336 -4.94 -15.09 14.72
C ASP A 336 -5.53 -16.38 15.33
N ILE A 337 -5.68 -17.45 14.53
CA ILE A 337 -6.39 -18.70 14.92
C ILE A 337 -5.62 -19.56 15.96
N GLY A 338 -4.45 -19.12 16.42
CA GLY A 338 -3.60 -19.87 17.35
C GLY A 338 -3.70 -19.56 18.85
N ASN A 339 -4.64 -18.71 19.30
CA ASN A 339 -4.77 -18.32 20.72
C ASN A 339 -6.01 -18.90 21.43
#